data_AF-A0A495SLB2-F1
#
_entry.id   AF-A0A495SLB2-F1
#
_cell.length_a   1.000
_cell.length_b   1.000
_cell.length_c   1.000
_cell.angle_alpha   90.00
_cell.angle_beta   90.00
_cell.angle_gamma   90.00
#
_symmetry.space_group_name_H-M   'P 1'
#
loop_
_entity.id
_entity.type
_entity.pdbx_description
1 polymer ?
#
loop_
_entity_poly.entity_id
_entity_poly.type
_entity_poly.pdbx_seq_one_letter_code
_entity_poly.pdbx_strand_id
1 'polypeptide(L)'
;MDEKVYILSLTKEQLDSLPYDVLKWECCCKNCNRGTTVRDYGLSPLFFLNRNSKRAHKNTPKYWMDTSSIIWLCGKHYAIMRRCGFDYILKKYFDHHKAPSGIIKKVNQGIEKIHP
;
A
#
# COMPACT_ATOMS: atom_id res chain seq x y z
N MET A 1 6.70 -21.34 -14.64
CA MET A 1 5.79 -20.18 -14.71
C MET A 1 6.32 -19.16 -13.71
N ASP A 2 6.48 -17.90 -14.10
CA ASP A 2 6.99 -16.86 -13.19
C ASP A 2 6.04 -16.72 -11.99
N GLU A 3 6.55 -16.95 -10.78
CA GLU A 3 5.81 -16.92 -9.51
C GLU A 3 5.08 -15.57 -9.34
N LYS A 4 5.68 -14.48 -9.83
CA LYS A 4 5.07 -13.15 -9.83
C LYS A 4 3.83 -13.09 -10.71
N VAL A 5 3.89 -13.65 -11.92
CA VAL A 5 2.75 -13.68 -12.86
C VAL A 5 1.61 -14.52 -12.28
N TYR A 6 1.93 -15.63 -11.61
CA TYR A 6 0.95 -16.45 -10.91
C TYR A 6 0.21 -15.64 -9.83
N ILE A 7 0.93 -15.07 -8.85
CA ILE A 7 0.32 -14.34 -7.72
C ILE A 7 -0.54 -13.17 -8.21
N LEU A 8 -0.09 -12.43 -9.24
CA LEU A 8 -0.83 -11.29 -9.78
C LEU A 8 -2.13 -11.68 -10.51
N SER A 9 -2.25 -12.93 -10.93
CA SER A 9 -3.44 -13.46 -11.60
C SER A 9 -4.52 -13.98 -10.63
N LEU A 10 -4.17 -14.13 -9.34
CA LEU A 10 -5.06 -14.70 -8.33
C LEU A 10 -6.23 -13.78 -7.99
N THR A 11 -7.36 -14.39 -7.59
CA THR A 11 -8.46 -13.65 -6.97
C THR A 11 -8.09 -13.23 -5.55
N LYS A 12 -8.86 -12.30 -4.97
CA LYS A 12 -8.61 -11.86 -3.59
C LYS A 12 -8.73 -13.04 -2.61
N GLU A 13 -9.67 -13.96 -2.79
CA GLU A 13 -9.86 -15.12 -1.90
C GLU A 13 -8.64 -16.04 -1.93
N GLN A 14 -8.08 -16.28 -3.12
CA GLN A 14 -6.87 -17.05 -3.28
C GLN A 14 -5.68 -16.34 -2.62
N LEU A 15 -5.56 -15.02 -2.79
CA LEU A 15 -4.56 -14.22 -2.10
C LEU A 15 -4.74 -14.24 -0.57
N ASP A 16 -5.98 -14.21 -0.06
CA ASP A 16 -6.28 -14.28 1.37
C ASP A 16 -5.81 -15.60 2.00
N SER A 17 -5.67 -16.67 1.22
CA SER A 17 -5.16 -17.98 1.67
C SER A 17 -3.63 -18.13 1.62
N LEU A 18 -2.93 -17.23 0.92
CA LEU A 18 -1.47 -17.25 0.89
C LEU A 18 -0.89 -16.58 2.14
N PRO A 19 0.32 -16.97 2.57
CA PRO A 19 1.04 -16.23 3.60
C PRO A 19 1.39 -14.83 3.08
N TYR A 20 1.20 -13.81 3.93
CA TYR A 20 1.60 -12.44 3.64
C TYR A 20 1.97 -11.69 4.92
N ASP A 21 2.90 -10.75 4.78
CA ASP A 21 3.18 -9.76 5.80
C ASP A 21 2.18 -8.61 5.70
N VAL A 22 1.69 -8.14 6.85
CA VAL A 22 0.91 -6.89 6.92
C VAL A 22 1.86 -5.74 7.19
N LEU A 23 1.92 -4.81 6.25
CA LEU A 23 2.76 -3.62 6.32
C LEU A 23 1.88 -2.36 6.31
N LYS A 24 2.44 -1.23 6.74
CA LYS A 24 1.81 0.09 6.70
C LYS A 24 2.56 0.96 5.70
N TRP A 25 1.85 1.35 4.66
CA TRP A 25 2.30 2.36 3.71
C TRP A 25 1.97 3.75 4.25
N GLU A 26 3.00 4.42 4.75
CA GLU A 26 2.89 5.74 5.37
C GLU A 26 2.64 6.85 4.35
N CYS A 27 1.91 7.87 4.79
CA CYS A 27 1.70 9.08 4.04
C CYS A 27 3.02 9.87 3.93
N CYS A 28 3.38 10.31 2.73
CA CYS A 28 4.64 11.02 2.49
C CYS A 28 4.63 12.48 2.99
N CYS A 29 3.50 13.02 3.44
CA CYS A 29 3.47 14.34 4.08
C CYS A 29 4.25 14.36 5.40
N LYS A 30 5.06 15.40 5.58
CA LYS A 30 5.82 15.73 6.79
C LYS A 30 4.96 15.59 8.04
N ASN A 31 5.50 14.91 9.05
CA ASN A 31 4.87 14.69 10.35
C ASN A 31 3.51 13.97 10.27
N CYS A 32 3.19 13.32 9.14
CA CYS A 32 1.99 12.51 9.02
C CYS A 32 2.27 11.08 9.46
N ASN A 33 1.65 10.65 10.57
CA ASN A 33 1.70 9.27 11.03
C ASN A 33 0.57 8.39 10.45
N ARG A 34 -0.25 8.94 9.54
CA ARG A 34 -1.34 8.20 8.89
C ARG A 34 -0.78 7.37 7.73
N GLY A 35 -1.49 6.31 7.37
CA GLY A 35 -1.12 5.44 6.27
C GLY A 35 -2.28 4.53 5.88
N THR A 36 -2.03 3.65 4.92
CA THR A 36 -2.90 2.51 4.65
C THR A 36 -2.15 1.23 4.98
N THR A 37 -2.87 0.18 5.35
CA THR A 37 -2.28 -1.14 5.43
C THR A 37 -2.20 -1.75 4.03
N VAL A 38 -1.11 -2.48 3.79
CA VAL A 38 -0.85 -3.24 2.56
C VAL A 38 -0.39 -4.64 2.95
N ARG A 39 -0.46 -5.56 2.00
CA ARG A 39 0.03 -6.94 2.15
C ARG A 39 1.22 -7.14 1.24
N ASP A 40 2.24 -7.78 1.78
CA ASP A 40 3.43 -8.18 1.04
C ASP A 40 3.45 -9.70 0.91
N TYR A 41 3.49 -10.16 -0.34
CA TYR A 41 3.60 -11.58 -0.71
C TYR A 41 5.02 -11.93 -1.18
N GLY A 42 6.02 -11.12 -0.85
CA GLY A 42 7.40 -11.27 -1.32
C GLY A 42 7.65 -10.67 -2.71
N LEU A 43 6.80 -9.73 -3.14
CA LEU A 43 6.81 -9.15 -4.50
C LEU A 43 7.27 -7.67 -4.53
N SER A 44 7.89 -7.19 -3.45
CA SER A 44 8.41 -5.82 -3.35
C SER A 44 9.14 -5.38 -4.64
N PRO A 45 8.83 -4.20 -5.20
CA PRO A 45 8.08 -3.07 -4.61
C PRO A 45 6.56 -3.10 -4.83
N LEU A 46 5.99 -4.24 -5.25
CA LEU A 46 4.58 -4.39 -5.57
C LEU A 46 3.80 -4.97 -4.36
N PHE A 47 2.82 -4.21 -3.86
CA PHE A 47 2.05 -4.58 -2.67
C PHE A 47 0.55 -4.59 -2.96
N PHE A 48 -0.19 -5.43 -2.25
CA PHE A 48 -1.65 -5.48 -2.38
C PHE A 48 -2.30 -4.59 -1.31
N LEU A 49 -3.19 -3.68 -1.70
CA LEU A 49 -3.94 -2.86 -0.74
C LEU A 49 -4.78 -3.73 0.18
N ASN A 50 -4.57 -3.62 1.49
CA ASN A 50 -5.31 -4.37 2.50
C ASN A 50 -6.70 -3.75 2.75
N ARG A 51 -7.51 -3.65 1.69
CA ARG A 51 -8.89 -3.13 1.74
C ARG A 51 -9.89 -4.28 1.68
N ASN A 52 -10.71 -4.38 2.73
CA ASN A 52 -11.91 -5.23 2.75
C ASN A 52 -13.08 -4.55 2.00
N SER A 53 -12.91 -4.27 0.71
CA SER A 53 -14.01 -3.77 -0.12
C SER A 53 -14.52 -4.84 -1.06
N LYS A 54 -15.85 -4.95 -1.24
CA LYS A 54 -16.49 -5.85 -2.23
C LYS A 54 -15.96 -5.64 -3.66
N ARG A 55 -15.39 -4.46 -3.94
CA ARG A 55 -14.78 -4.11 -5.24
C ARG A 55 -13.39 -4.73 -5.45
N ALA A 56 -12.67 -5.08 -4.37
CA ALA A 56 -11.38 -5.76 -4.47
C ALA A 56 -11.54 -7.19 -5.00
N HIS A 57 -12.62 -7.87 -4.61
CA HIS A 57 -12.96 -9.20 -5.12
C HIS A 57 -13.28 -9.21 -6.63
N LYS A 58 -13.92 -8.13 -7.14
CA LYS A 58 -14.34 -8.03 -8.55
C LYS A 58 -13.25 -7.53 -9.49
N ASN A 59 -12.17 -6.93 -8.97
CA ASN A 59 -11.13 -6.33 -9.78
C ASN A 59 -9.79 -6.31 -9.03
N THR A 60 -9.30 -7.50 -8.68
CA THR A 60 -8.03 -7.69 -7.96
C THR A 60 -6.86 -6.90 -8.56
N PRO A 61 -6.67 -6.87 -9.91
CA PRO A 61 -5.54 -6.16 -10.51
C PRO A 61 -5.43 -4.68 -10.12
N LYS A 62 -6.56 -3.99 -9.91
CA LYS A 62 -6.59 -2.56 -9.51
C LYS A 62 -6.11 -2.28 -8.09
N TYR A 63 -5.91 -3.31 -7.27
CA TYR A 63 -5.51 -3.18 -5.87
C TYR A 63 -4.04 -3.51 -5.63
N TRP A 64 -3.33 -3.94 -6.68
CA TRP A 64 -1.87 -3.99 -6.69
C TRP A 64 -1.31 -2.59 -6.90
N MET A 65 -0.41 -2.19 -6.01
CA MET A 65 0.20 -0.87 -5.99
C MET A 65 1.71 -1.03 -6.11
N ASP A 66 2.27 -0.47 -7.18
CA ASP A 66 3.72 -0.36 -7.33
C ASP A 66 4.18 0.87 -6.54
N THR A 67 4.91 0.64 -5.47
CA THR A 67 5.38 1.73 -4.63
C THR A 67 6.56 2.47 -5.24
N SER A 68 7.32 1.87 -6.17
CA SER A 68 8.54 2.46 -6.74
C SER A 68 8.30 3.79 -7.47
N SER A 69 7.09 3.99 -7.98
CA SER A 69 6.72 5.13 -8.82
C SER A 69 5.66 6.04 -8.19
N ILE A 70 5.18 5.72 -6.97
CA ILE A 70 3.98 6.35 -6.40
C ILE A 70 4.31 7.07 -5.10
N ILE A 71 3.98 8.36 -5.07
CA ILE A 71 3.88 9.14 -3.83
C ILE A 71 2.51 8.86 -3.19
N TRP A 72 2.52 8.35 -1.96
CA TRP A 72 1.28 8.06 -1.25
C TRP A 72 0.86 9.17 -0.30
N LEU A 73 -0.43 9.52 -0.38
CA LEU A 73 -1.07 10.46 0.53
C LEU A 73 -2.23 9.76 1.25
N CYS A 74 -2.35 9.97 2.57
CA CYS A 74 -3.55 9.55 3.27
C CYS A 74 -4.77 10.36 2.78
N GLY A 75 -5.98 9.86 3.00
CA GLY A 75 -7.21 10.49 2.49
C GLY A 75 -7.37 11.97 2.84
N LYS A 76 -6.88 12.41 4.01
CA LYS A 76 -6.86 13.83 4.41
C LYS A 76 -5.95 14.66 3.49
N HIS A 77 -4.70 14.23 3.29
CA HIS A 77 -3.75 14.98 2.47
C HIS A 77 -4.06 14.86 0.97
N TYR A 78 -4.61 13.73 0.53
CA TYR A 78 -5.12 13.59 -0.83
C TYR A 78 -6.25 14.60 -1.11
N ALA A 79 -7.18 14.80 -0.16
CA ALA A 79 -8.24 15.80 -0.31
C ALA A 79 -7.70 17.24 -0.39
N ILE A 80 -6.66 17.57 0.38
CA ILE A 80 -5.98 18.89 0.32
C ILE A 80 -5.28 19.04 -1.03
N MET A 81 -4.50 18.03 -1.45
CA MET A 81 -3.83 18.02 -2.75
C MET A 81 -4.82 18.24 -3.89
N ARG A 82 -5.98 17.57 -3.88
CA ARG A 82 -7.00 17.79 -4.91
C ARG A 82 -7.58 19.20 -4.93
N ARG A 83 -7.64 19.87 -3.77
CA ARG A 83 -8.20 21.23 -3.66
C ARG A 83 -7.18 22.31 -4.02
N CYS A 84 -5.93 22.12 -3.61
CA CYS A 84 -4.89 23.15 -3.68
C CYS A 84 -3.83 22.89 -4.77
N GLY A 85 -3.86 21.72 -5.41
CA GLY A 85 -2.86 21.30 -6.38
C GLY A 85 -1.63 20.63 -5.76
N PHE A 86 -0.86 19.92 -6.58
CA PHE A 86 0.32 19.18 -6.15
C PHE A 86 1.45 20.12 -5.70
N ASP A 87 1.65 21.24 -6.42
CA ASP A 87 2.68 22.25 -6.12
C ASP A 87 2.52 22.86 -4.73
N TYR A 88 1.28 23.08 -4.30
CA TYR A 88 0.99 23.56 -2.96
C TYR A 88 1.43 22.58 -1.88
N ILE A 89 1.23 21.27 -2.12
CA ILE A 89 1.65 20.23 -1.18
C ILE A 89 3.17 20.10 -1.17
N LEU A 90 3.84 20.17 -2.33
CA LEU A 90 5.31 20.16 -2.43
C LEU A 90 5.93 21.30 -1.63
N LYS A 91 5.42 22.53 -1.79
CA LYS A 91 5.98 23.72 -1.12
C LYS A 91 5.79 23.73 0.40
N LYS A 92 4.77 23.06 0.93
CA LYS A 92 4.32 23.23 2.33
C LYS A 92 4.39 21.96 3.18
N TYR A 93 4.33 20.78 2.59
CA TYR A 93 3.93 19.57 3.30
C TYR A 93 4.74 18.31 3.00
N PHE A 94 5.52 18.23 1.93
CA PHE A 94 6.36 17.05 1.68
C PHE A 94 7.74 17.21 2.32
N ASP A 95 8.15 16.25 3.15
CA ASP A 95 9.48 16.25 3.78
C ASP A 95 9.96 14.83 4.12
N HIS A 96 9.52 13.86 3.31
CA HIS A 96 10.07 12.51 3.35
C HIS A 96 10.85 12.30 2.07
N HIS A 97 12.12 12.72 2.05
CA HIS A 97 13.13 12.31 1.06
C HIS A 97 13.47 10.80 1.18
N LYS A 98 12.52 9.97 1.60
CA LYS A 98 12.70 8.53 1.78
C LYS A 98 12.21 7.82 0.54
N ALA A 99 13.00 6.88 0.04
CA ALA A 99 12.59 5.99 -1.04
C ALA A 99 11.24 5.33 -0.69
N PRO A 100 10.41 4.99 -1.68
CA PRO A 100 9.09 4.41 -1.43
C PRO A 100 9.09 3.11 -0.61
N SER A 101 10.20 2.37 -0.59
CA SER A 101 10.39 1.24 0.33
C SER A 101 10.56 1.67 1.79
N GLY A 102 11.11 2.85 2.05
CA GLY A 102 11.35 3.39 3.40
C GLY A 102 10.13 4.02 4.07
N ILE A 103 9.02 4.17 3.34
CA ILE A 103 7.71 4.57 3.89
C ILE A 103 6.81 3.35 4.16
N ILE A 104 7.25 2.15 3.79
CA ILE A 104 6.61 0.90 4.20
C ILE A 104 7.21 0.48 5.54
N LYS A 105 6.39 0.34 6.58
CA LYS A 105 6.82 -0.16 7.89
C LYS A 105 6.07 -1.43 8.24
N LYS A 106 6.76 -2.39 8.86
CA LYS A 106 6.10 -3.55 9.49
C LYS A 106 5.10 -3.03 10.52
N VAL A 107 3.88 -3.57 10.49
CA VAL A 107 2.88 -3.24 11.51
C VAL A 107 3.03 -4.29 12.60
N ASN A 108 3.20 -3.87 13.86
CA ASN A 108 2.99 -4.75 15.00
C ASN A 108 1.49 -5.02 15.12
N GLN A 109 0.96 -5.85 14.23
CA GLN A 109 -0.31 -6.54 14.48
C GLN A 109 0.10 -7.91 15.02
N GLY A 110 -0.20 -8.19 16.29
CA GLY A 110 0.04 -9.47 16.95
C GLY A 110 -0.82 -10.61 16.39
N ILE A 111 -0.97 -10.66 15.07
CA ILE A 111 -1.70 -11.66 14.31
C ILE A 111 -0.87 -11.93 13.06
N GLU A 112 0.29 -12.56 13.26
CA GLU A 112 0.78 -13.49 12.25
C GLU A 112 -0.34 -14.52 12.09
N LYS A 113 -1.14 -14.42 11.02
CA LYS A 113 -2.01 -15.55 10.66
C LYS A 113 -1.10 -16.64 10.10
N ILE A 114 -0.43 -17.34 11.01
CA ILE A 114 0.04 -18.69 10.76
C ILE A 114 -1.25 -19.50 10.74
N HIS A 115 -1.78 -19.79 9.56
CA HIS A 115 -2.77 -20.85 9.46
C HIS A 115 -2.04 -22.18 9.76
N PRO A 116 -2.56 -23.01 10.67
CA PRO A 116 -1.98 -24.31 11.01
C PRO A 116 -1.95 -25.27 9.82
#